data_AF-A0A933X3E2-F1
#
_entry.id   AF-A0A933X3E2-F1
#
_cell.length_a   1.000
_cell.length_b   1.000
_cell.length_c   1.000
_cell.angle_alpha   90.00
_cell.angle_beta   90.00
_cell.angle_gamma   90.00
#
_symmetry.space_group_name_H-M   'P 1'
#
loop_
_entity.id
_entity.type
_entity.pdbx_description
1 polymer ?
#
loop_
_entity_poly.entity_id
_entity_poly.type
_entity_poly.pdbx_seq_one_letter_code
_entity_poly.pdbx_strand_id
1 'polypeptide(L)'
;MKTSLYALSAVCCLAFAASAQVKLQIPAKNPVGGPTPTPPGTSFLLVGGSDDCANASAADAISGLGAFAVTNVGATNGLPDATGCVNTQLDVWFFWTATATGSVDVALCGGATADTVLTVWPDNAAGACPTGTTAIVCNDDSCGLQSKVTFAATSGTSYFFQLGAFGAATTYTGTFTVANTPPPPVPPVNDDCAAPIALAGSVVQPFDNSLATTGTQGQAEALCFFFNQTAIYKDVWFTWVPTVSGTVTVSTCGLVTSTSADTKIAIYDGAGCPTAAAIACNDDAGTGIGTTACAAQGLASTQTFTAVCGQTYTIQLGQFSGAAATNLFGSMSITEDPLGVPCTPQPTAFCAGDNIDANVTTDCPCLNFGALGRGCASSFNASGAGMAATGSPALDNVSLNVDGVNATGNVIYMRGDVNNVVGLVFGDGVRCVDGVLRRRTKPIYAPGLASFPSPTDTVTLSNGWGVGNDTPPGSGITAYYMAYYRNAAAAFCPPETFNGTNGMSIVW
;
A
#
# COMPACT_ATOMS: atom_id res chain seq x y z
N MET A 1 -57.95 -18.06 -27.83
CA MET A 1 -56.51 -17.88 -28.15
C MET A 1 -55.88 -19.27 -28.07
N LYS A 2 -55.84 -20.11 -29.12
CA LYS A 2 -54.96 -20.10 -30.31
C LYS A 2 -53.55 -19.58 -29.95
N THR A 3 -52.43 -20.28 -30.11
CA THR A 3 -52.05 -21.57 -30.75
C THR A 3 -50.57 -21.80 -30.38
N SER A 4 -50.19 -22.98 -29.86
CA SER A 4 -49.46 -24.09 -30.52
C SER A 4 -47.93 -23.94 -30.67
N LEU A 5 -47.24 -24.88 -29.99
CA LEU A 5 -45.95 -25.49 -30.36
C LEU A 5 -45.95 -25.97 -31.81
N TYR A 6 -44.78 -25.92 -32.47
CA TYR A 6 -44.45 -26.80 -33.60
C TYR A 6 -43.02 -27.33 -33.52
N ALA A 7 -42.90 -28.62 -33.82
CA ALA A 7 -41.69 -29.39 -33.97
C ALA A 7 -41.18 -29.40 -35.41
N LEU A 8 -39.88 -29.68 -35.53
CA LEU A 8 -39.12 -30.33 -36.60
C LEU A 8 -39.43 -30.01 -38.08
N SER A 9 -38.40 -29.55 -38.81
CA SER A 9 -38.12 -29.95 -40.20
C SER A 9 -36.64 -29.68 -40.52
N ALA A 10 -35.89 -30.73 -40.83
CA ALA A 10 -34.55 -30.67 -41.39
C ALA A 10 -34.64 -30.33 -42.89
N VAL A 11 -33.89 -29.33 -43.36
CA VAL A 11 -33.64 -29.12 -44.80
C VAL A 11 -32.20 -28.67 -45.00
N CYS A 12 -31.48 -29.50 -45.75
CA CYS A 12 -30.20 -29.29 -46.41
C CYS A 12 -30.19 -27.97 -47.21
N CYS A 13 -29.13 -27.17 -47.12
CA CYS A 13 -28.86 -26.17 -48.15
C CYS A 13 -27.36 -26.02 -48.43
N LEU A 14 -27.03 -26.24 -49.70
CA LEU A 14 -25.72 -26.17 -50.31
C LEU A 14 -25.12 -24.75 -50.23
N ALA A 15 -23.81 -24.70 -50.03
CA ALA A 15 -23.01 -23.52 -50.31
C ALA A 15 -22.98 -23.24 -51.82
N PHE A 16 -23.43 -22.05 -52.23
CA PHE A 16 -23.08 -21.47 -53.53
C PHE A 16 -21.91 -20.50 -53.33
N ALA A 17 -20.77 -20.86 -53.91
CA ALA A 17 -19.66 -19.96 -54.15
C ALA A 17 -20.03 -19.01 -55.30
N ALA A 18 -19.96 -17.70 -55.07
CA ALA A 18 -20.01 -16.72 -56.14
C ALA A 18 -18.63 -16.62 -56.82
N SER A 19 -18.50 -17.18 -58.01
CA SER A 19 -17.34 -17.00 -58.90
C SER A 19 -17.50 -15.67 -59.63
N ALA A 20 -16.63 -14.69 -59.33
CA ALA A 20 -16.48 -13.50 -60.17
C ALA A 20 -15.63 -13.88 -61.39
N GLN A 21 -16.29 -13.97 -62.55
CA GLN A 21 -15.66 -14.23 -63.84
C GLN A 21 -14.92 -12.97 -64.32
N VAL A 22 -13.59 -13.05 -64.44
CA VAL A 22 -12.79 -12.02 -65.12
C VAL A 22 -12.94 -12.21 -66.63
N LYS A 23 -13.44 -11.19 -67.30
CA LYS A 23 -13.59 -11.17 -68.76
C LYS A 23 -12.23 -10.89 -69.39
N LEU A 24 -11.58 -11.92 -69.92
CA LEU A 24 -10.32 -11.78 -70.65
C LEU A 24 -10.59 -11.07 -71.99
N GLN A 25 -10.21 -9.80 -72.12
CA GLN A 25 -10.09 -9.15 -73.42
C GLN A 25 -8.71 -9.46 -73.99
N ILE A 26 -8.67 -10.33 -75.01
CA ILE A 26 -7.48 -10.58 -75.81
C ILE A 26 -7.27 -9.36 -76.72
N PRO A 27 -6.11 -8.66 -76.69
CA PRO A 27 -5.85 -7.59 -77.64
C PRO A 27 -5.59 -8.17 -79.03
N ALA A 28 -6.15 -7.52 -80.04
CA ALA A 28 -5.90 -7.85 -81.44
C ALA A 28 -4.41 -7.75 -81.77
N LYS A 29 -3.92 -8.76 -82.50
CA LYS A 29 -2.58 -8.81 -83.09
C LYS A 29 -2.41 -7.62 -84.05
N ASN A 30 -1.42 -6.76 -83.83
CA ASN A 30 -0.96 -5.81 -84.83
C ASN A 30 0.53 -6.03 -85.18
N PRO A 31 0.93 -5.71 -86.43
CA PRO A 31 2.09 -6.31 -87.08
C PRO A 31 3.40 -5.55 -86.81
N VAL A 32 4.49 -6.32 -86.81
CA VAL A 32 5.89 -6.04 -87.16
C VAL A 32 6.40 -4.58 -87.07
N GLY A 33 7.31 -4.35 -86.12
CA GLY A 33 8.51 -3.50 -86.29
C GLY A 33 8.44 -2.03 -85.81
N GLY A 34 8.79 -1.79 -84.55
CA GLY A 34 9.11 -0.45 -83.99
C GLY A 34 9.34 -0.50 -82.47
N PRO A 35 10.19 0.36 -81.87
CA PRO A 35 10.51 0.29 -80.45
C PRO A 35 9.30 0.69 -79.60
N THR A 36 8.94 -0.15 -78.63
CA THR A 36 7.82 0.07 -77.71
C THR A 36 8.17 1.13 -76.66
N PRO A 37 7.38 2.21 -76.49
CA PRO A 37 7.43 3.02 -75.29
C PRO A 37 6.80 2.24 -74.12
N THR A 38 7.51 2.20 -72.99
CA THR A 38 6.99 1.70 -71.70
C THR A 38 5.72 2.48 -71.30
N PRO A 39 4.55 1.82 -71.12
CA PRO A 39 3.36 2.50 -70.64
C PRO A 39 3.48 2.78 -69.13
N PRO A 40 3.18 3.99 -68.64
CA PRO A 40 3.04 4.27 -67.23
C PRO A 40 1.63 3.89 -66.73
N GLY A 41 1.56 3.28 -65.54
CA GLY A 41 0.40 3.34 -64.65
C GLY A 41 -0.67 2.25 -64.80
N THR A 42 -0.46 1.12 -64.12
CA THR A 42 -1.54 0.40 -63.44
C THR A 42 -1.13 0.17 -61.99
N SER A 43 -1.68 0.99 -61.09
CA SER A 43 -1.58 0.84 -59.64
C SER A 43 -2.22 -0.48 -59.22
N PHE A 44 -1.41 -1.51 -58.95
CA PHE A 44 -1.87 -2.68 -58.22
C PHE A 44 -2.09 -2.26 -56.76
N LEU A 45 -3.33 -2.39 -56.30
CA LEU A 45 -3.71 -2.28 -54.90
C LEU A 45 -2.92 -3.30 -54.07
N LEU A 46 -2.20 -2.79 -53.05
CA LEU A 46 -1.68 -3.46 -51.84
C LEU A 46 -1.53 -4.99 -51.93
N VAL A 47 -0.33 -5.51 -52.20
CA VAL A 47 -0.05 -6.96 -52.12
C VAL A 47 1.23 -7.22 -51.33
N GLY A 48 1.13 -7.04 -50.02
CA GLY A 48 1.96 -7.75 -49.04
C GLY A 48 3.47 -7.51 -49.04
N GLY A 49 3.93 -6.35 -49.53
CA GLY A 49 5.32 -5.90 -49.46
C GLY A 49 6.02 -5.87 -50.83
N SER A 50 7.02 -5.00 -50.97
CA SER A 50 7.78 -4.84 -52.22
C SER A 50 8.91 -5.86 -52.29
N ASP A 51 9.04 -6.57 -53.41
CA ASP A 51 10.17 -7.48 -53.68
C ASP A 51 11.53 -6.75 -53.67
N ASP A 52 11.56 -5.51 -54.15
CA ASP A 52 12.75 -4.66 -54.13
C ASP A 52 12.56 -3.49 -53.13
N CYS A 53 13.51 -3.34 -52.20
CA CYS A 53 13.53 -2.25 -51.23
C CYS A 53 13.40 -0.87 -51.87
N ALA A 54 13.86 -0.69 -53.11
CA ALA A 54 13.84 0.60 -53.80
C ALA A 54 12.41 1.08 -54.09
N ASN A 55 11.46 0.15 -54.12
CA ASN A 55 10.06 0.42 -54.37
C ASN A 55 9.25 0.57 -53.07
N ALA A 56 9.76 0.07 -51.93
CA ALA A 56 8.98 -0.01 -50.69
C ALA A 56 8.48 1.36 -50.20
N SER A 57 9.28 2.42 -50.36
CA SER A 57 8.88 3.79 -49.96
C SER A 57 7.78 4.40 -50.85
N ALA A 58 7.61 3.91 -52.08
CA ALA A 58 6.61 4.37 -53.02
C ALA A 58 5.36 3.46 -53.07
N ALA A 59 5.55 2.15 -52.96
CA ALA A 59 4.53 1.13 -53.18
C ALA A 59 3.98 0.50 -51.90
N ASP A 60 4.80 0.40 -50.84
CA ASP A 60 4.48 -0.29 -49.58
C ASP A 60 4.81 0.58 -48.35
N ALA A 61 4.57 1.89 -48.50
CA ALA A 61 4.66 2.84 -47.42
C ALA A 61 3.49 2.65 -46.44
N ILE A 62 3.83 2.32 -45.20
CA ILE A 62 2.87 2.10 -44.12
C ILE A 62 3.19 3.02 -42.94
N SER A 63 2.24 3.20 -42.02
CA SER A 63 2.45 4.08 -40.87
C SER A 63 1.64 3.66 -39.66
N GLY A 64 2.20 3.91 -38.47
CA GLY A 64 1.50 3.70 -37.21
C GLY A 64 1.38 2.22 -36.83
N LEU A 65 0.57 1.98 -35.80
CA LEU A 65 0.35 0.64 -35.25
C LEU A 65 -0.77 -0.08 -36.00
N GLY A 66 -0.73 -1.41 -36.02
CA GLY A 66 -1.78 -2.22 -36.63
C GLY A 66 -1.29 -3.56 -37.14
N ALA A 67 -2.22 -4.31 -37.73
CA ALA A 67 -1.90 -5.52 -38.49
C ALA A 67 -1.83 -5.16 -39.97
N PHE A 68 -0.76 -5.61 -40.63
CA PHE A 68 -0.48 -5.36 -42.04
C PHE A 68 -0.39 -6.69 -42.78
N ALA A 69 -1.01 -6.79 -43.96
CA ALA A 69 -0.90 -7.97 -44.79
C ALA A 69 0.52 -8.11 -45.34
N VAL A 70 1.01 -9.34 -45.42
CA VAL A 70 2.32 -9.68 -45.98
C VAL A 70 2.23 -10.95 -46.82
N THR A 71 2.94 -11.00 -47.93
CA THR A 71 3.15 -12.22 -48.68
C THR A 71 4.50 -12.17 -49.36
N ASN A 72 5.26 -13.26 -49.28
CA ASN A 72 6.49 -13.41 -50.06
C ASN A 72 6.34 -14.36 -51.25
N VAL A 73 5.10 -14.69 -51.62
CA VAL A 73 4.83 -15.55 -52.78
C VAL A 73 5.26 -14.79 -54.04
N GLY A 74 6.28 -15.31 -54.72
CA GLY A 74 6.85 -14.69 -55.92
C GLY A 74 7.93 -13.64 -55.64
N ALA A 75 8.29 -13.41 -54.38
CA ALA A 75 9.46 -12.63 -54.02
C ALA A 75 10.75 -13.38 -54.37
N THR A 76 11.84 -12.62 -54.46
CA THR A 76 13.21 -13.07 -54.67
C THR A 76 14.05 -12.67 -53.46
N ASN A 77 15.32 -13.07 -53.42
CA ASN A 77 16.22 -12.62 -52.36
C ASN A 77 16.84 -11.28 -52.76
N GLY A 78 16.49 -10.23 -52.02
CA GLY A 78 17.08 -8.91 -52.06
C GLY A 78 18.33 -8.80 -51.17
N LEU A 79 19.13 -7.77 -51.44
CA LEU A 79 20.21 -7.31 -50.57
C LEU A 79 19.81 -5.97 -49.94
N PRO A 80 20.35 -5.60 -48.76
CA PRO A 80 21.42 -6.28 -48.02
C PRO A 80 20.94 -7.37 -47.04
N ASP A 81 21.84 -8.30 -46.72
CA ASP A 81 21.73 -9.19 -45.56
C ASP A 81 22.40 -8.54 -44.34
N ALA A 82 21.73 -8.58 -43.19
CA ALA A 82 22.26 -8.03 -41.96
C ALA A 82 23.36 -8.91 -41.35
N THR A 83 24.50 -8.31 -41.02
CA THR A 83 25.60 -9.02 -40.37
C THR A 83 25.18 -9.47 -38.98
N GLY A 84 25.34 -10.76 -38.69
CA GLY A 84 24.94 -11.36 -37.40
C GLY A 84 23.48 -11.80 -37.34
N CYS A 85 22.72 -11.61 -38.42
CA CYS A 85 21.36 -12.12 -38.60
C CYS A 85 21.36 -13.33 -39.52
N VAL A 86 20.32 -14.15 -39.42
CA VAL A 86 20.04 -15.15 -40.44
C VAL A 86 19.56 -14.45 -41.71
N ASN A 87 19.92 -14.97 -42.88
CA ASN A 87 19.52 -14.40 -44.17
C ASN A 87 18.00 -14.47 -44.33
N THR A 88 17.40 -13.36 -44.73
CA THR A 88 15.96 -13.26 -44.97
C THR A 88 15.67 -13.76 -46.39
N GLN A 89 15.26 -15.02 -46.56
CA GLN A 89 14.98 -15.59 -47.88
C GLN A 89 13.62 -15.16 -48.40
N LEU A 90 13.51 -14.94 -49.71
CA LEU A 90 12.30 -14.49 -50.39
C LEU A 90 11.71 -13.30 -49.62
N ASP A 91 12.48 -12.22 -49.53
CA ASP A 91 12.16 -11.08 -48.68
C ASP A 91 11.25 -10.09 -49.40
N VAL A 92 10.42 -9.44 -48.61
CA VAL A 92 9.61 -8.31 -49.01
C VAL A 92 9.84 -7.15 -48.06
N TRP A 93 9.72 -5.96 -48.60
CA TRP A 93 10.13 -4.72 -47.96
C TRP A 93 8.93 -3.82 -47.73
N PHE A 94 8.84 -3.28 -46.52
CA PHE A 94 7.91 -2.23 -46.13
C PHE A 94 8.68 -1.00 -45.69
N PHE A 95 8.17 0.19 -46.03
CA PHE A 95 8.69 1.46 -45.54
C PHE A 95 7.74 2.03 -44.49
N TRP A 96 8.05 1.80 -43.22
CA TRP A 96 7.17 2.11 -42.12
C TRP A 96 7.54 3.43 -41.43
N THR A 97 6.57 4.32 -41.25
CA THR A 97 6.74 5.60 -40.55
C THR A 97 6.14 5.55 -39.14
N ALA A 98 6.98 5.82 -38.14
CA ALA A 98 6.57 5.86 -36.75
C ALA A 98 5.68 7.08 -36.47
N THR A 99 4.50 6.87 -35.89
CA THR A 99 3.61 7.97 -35.49
C THR A 99 3.90 8.49 -34.08
N ALA A 100 4.63 7.74 -33.26
CA ALA A 100 5.02 8.11 -31.89
C ALA A 100 6.46 7.68 -31.60
N THR A 101 7.11 8.37 -30.67
CA THR A 101 8.41 7.97 -30.12
C THR A 101 8.17 6.93 -29.01
N GLY A 102 8.88 5.81 -29.07
CA GLY A 102 8.73 4.75 -28.07
C GLY A 102 9.30 3.41 -28.53
N SER A 103 9.19 2.40 -27.68
CA SER A 103 9.56 1.02 -28.01
C SER A 103 8.43 0.33 -28.78
N VAL A 104 8.79 -0.28 -29.91
CA VAL A 104 7.86 -0.86 -30.88
C VAL A 104 8.20 -2.33 -31.10
N ASP A 105 7.19 -3.19 -31.00
CA ASP A 105 7.21 -4.57 -31.41
C ASP A 105 6.75 -4.72 -32.86
N VAL A 106 7.51 -5.48 -33.64
CA VAL A 106 7.11 -5.97 -34.96
C VAL A 106 7.11 -7.49 -34.91
N ALA A 107 5.98 -8.13 -35.20
CA ALA A 107 5.81 -9.57 -35.00
C ALA A 107 5.03 -10.24 -36.13
N LEU A 108 5.55 -11.36 -36.64
CA LEU A 108 4.81 -12.31 -37.48
C LEU A 108 4.09 -13.41 -36.66
N CYS A 109 4.29 -13.42 -35.34
CA CYS A 109 3.70 -14.36 -34.38
C CYS A 109 2.17 -14.51 -34.53
N GLY A 110 1.72 -15.72 -34.86
CA GLY A 110 0.33 -16.07 -35.11
C GLY A 110 -0.25 -15.50 -36.42
N GLY A 111 0.53 -14.70 -37.15
CA GLY A 111 0.14 -14.04 -38.38
C GLY A 111 0.69 -14.70 -39.65
N ALA A 112 1.72 -15.55 -39.52
CA ALA A 112 2.24 -16.39 -40.60
C ALA A 112 2.09 -17.89 -40.27
N THR A 113 2.27 -18.75 -41.28
CA THR A 113 2.26 -20.22 -41.12
C THR A 113 3.63 -20.86 -41.44
N ALA A 114 4.63 -20.03 -41.70
CA ALA A 114 5.97 -20.44 -42.10
C ALA A 114 7.00 -20.13 -41.02
N ASP A 115 8.22 -20.62 -41.25
CA ASP A 115 9.43 -20.23 -40.55
C ASP A 115 9.91 -18.87 -41.09
N THR A 116 9.75 -17.81 -40.29
CA THR A 116 9.88 -16.41 -40.77
C THR A 116 11.13 -15.74 -40.24
N VAL A 117 11.74 -14.86 -41.03
CA VAL A 117 12.85 -14.00 -40.61
C VAL A 117 12.41 -12.54 -40.76
N LEU A 118 12.73 -11.72 -39.76
CA LEU A 118 12.38 -10.30 -39.71
C LEU A 118 13.63 -9.49 -39.38
N THR A 119 13.90 -8.46 -40.18
CA THR A 119 14.99 -7.50 -39.98
C THR A 119 14.47 -6.07 -40.10
N VAL A 120 14.88 -5.19 -39.18
CA VAL A 120 14.54 -3.77 -39.18
C VAL A 120 15.78 -2.94 -39.50
N TRP A 121 15.65 -2.03 -40.44
CA TRP A 121 16.73 -1.18 -40.93
C TRP A 121 16.40 0.30 -40.76
N PRO A 122 17.40 1.18 -40.59
CA PRO A 122 17.18 2.62 -40.62
C PRO A 122 16.82 3.10 -42.04
N ASP A 123 16.12 4.23 -42.16
CA ASP A 123 15.99 4.93 -43.44
C ASP A 123 17.34 5.54 -43.87
N ASN A 124 17.84 5.17 -45.04
CA ASN A 124 19.09 5.67 -45.62
C ASN A 124 18.83 6.90 -46.51
N ALA A 125 18.26 7.94 -45.91
CA ALA A 125 17.92 9.22 -46.54
C ALA A 125 16.76 9.14 -47.55
N ALA A 126 15.55 9.39 -47.06
CA ALA A 126 14.34 9.63 -47.84
C ALA A 126 13.85 8.42 -48.65
N GLY A 127 13.92 7.23 -48.06
CA GLY A 127 13.36 6.01 -48.62
C GLY A 127 14.25 5.33 -49.65
N ALA A 128 15.55 5.62 -49.66
CA ALA A 128 16.52 4.82 -50.39
C ALA A 128 16.83 3.52 -49.64
N CYS A 129 17.06 2.44 -50.39
CA CYS A 129 17.41 1.13 -49.84
C CYS A 129 18.52 1.21 -48.79
N PRO A 130 18.46 0.37 -47.74
CA PRO A 130 19.60 0.16 -46.87
C PRO A 130 20.88 -0.18 -47.68
N THR A 131 21.98 0.50 -47.36
CA THR A 131 23.31 0.34 -47.96
C THR A 131 24.25 -0.02 -46.81
N GLY A 132 24.93 -1.16 -46.93
CA GLY A 132 25.68 -1.77 -45.82
C GLY A 132 24.91 -2.89 -45.12
N THR A 133 25.47 -3.47 -44.07
CA THR A 133 24.98 -4.70 -43.42
C THR A 133 24.57 -4.50 -41.96
N THR A 134 24.41 -3.26 -41.50
CA THR A 134 24.07 -2.94 -40.11
C THR A 134 22.56 -2.67 -39.98
N ALA A 135 21.81 -3.71 -39.60
CA ALA A 135 20.42 -3.57 -39.18
C ALA A 135 20.32 -2.99 -37.75
N ILE A 136 19.14 -2.46 -37.41
CA ILE A 136 18.80 -2.03 -36.04
C ILE A 136 18.58 -3.27 -35.16
N VAL A 137 17.79 -4.22 -35.66
CA VAL A 137 17.46 -5.47 -34.96
C VAL A 137 16.99 -6.51 -35.98
N CYS A 138 17.17 -7.78 -35.68
CA CYS A 138 16.67 -8.89 -36.48
C CYS A 138 16.33 -10.09 -35.59
N ASN A 139 15.47 -10.98 -36.08
CA ASN A 139 15.13 -12.24 -35.41
C ASN A 139 14.53 -13.25 -36.41
N ASP A 140 14.81 -14.53 -36.20
CA ASP A 140 14.19 -15.68 -36.86
C ASP A 140 13.16 -16.38 -35.93
N ASP A 141 13.57 -16.85 -34.75
CA ASP A 141 12.73 -17.65 -33.85
C ASP A 141 12.42 -16.95 -32.52
N SER A 142 11.18 -16.49 -32.33
CA SER A 142 10.74 -15.86 -31.06
C SER A 142 9.51 -16.53 -30.45
N CYS A 143 8.53 -16.90 -31.26
CA CYS A 143 7.24 -17.46 -30.83
C CYS A 143 7.01 -18.84 -31.47
N GLY A 144 7.99 -19.73 -31.30
CA GLY A 144 8.17 -20.90 -32.15
C GLY A 144 9.03 -20.52 -33.35
N LEU A 145 8.67 -20.98 -34.54
CA LEU A 145 9.38 -20.69 -35.80
C LEU A 145 9.09 -19.29 -36.38
N GLN A 146 8.43 -18.42 -35.62
CA GLN A 146 8.00 -17.11 -36.11
C GLN A 146 8.77 -16.01 -35.41
N SER A 147 9.01 -14.94 -36.17
CA SER A 147 9.90 -13.86 -35.79
C SER A 147 9.15 -12.73 -35.10
N LYS A 148 9.84 -12.13 -34.13
CA LYS A 148 9.44 -10.90 -33.45
C LYS A 148 10.70 -10.12 -33.08
N VAL A 149 10.65 -8.81 -33.26
CA VAL A 149 11.70 -7.89 -32.81
C VAL A 149 11.09 -6.75 -32.02
N THR A 150 11.90 -6.15 -31.15
CA THR A 150 11.58 -4.93 -30.41
C THR A 150 12.68 -3.90 -30.66
N PHE A 151 12.32 -2.66 -31.01
CA PHE A 151 13.28 -1.57 -31.19
C PHE A 151 12.72 -0.21 -30.78
N ALA A 152 13.60 0.75 -30.54
CA ALA A 152 13.21 2.13 -30.25
C ALA A 152 12.94 2.89 -31.57
N ALA A 153 11.71 3.37 -31.75
CA ALA A 153 11.31 4.22 -32.86
C ALA A 153 11.16 5.68 -32.41
N THR A 154 11.44 6.60 -33.32
CA THR A 154 11.27 8.06 -33.13
C THR A 154 10.11 8.56 -33.98
N SER A 155 9.19 9.34 -33.40
CA SER A 155 8.04 9.90 -34.12
C SER A 155 8.47 10.67 -35.37
N GLY A 156 7.78 10.43 -36.49
CA GLY A 156 8.08 11.02 -37.79
C GLY A 156 9.28 10.42 -38.52
N THR A 157 10.03 9.51 -37.89
CA THR A 157 11.14 8.78 -38.55
C THR A 157 10.61 7.52 -39.22
N SER A 158 11.14 7.21 -40.40
CA SER A 158 10.80 6.01 -41.16
C SER A 158 11.90 4.94 -41.02
N TYR A 159 11.48 3.69 -41.17
CA TYR A 159 12.30 2.49 -41.03
C TYR A 159 11.92 1.50 -42.14
N PHE A 160 12.87 0.68 -42.57
CA PHE A 160 12.55 -0.44 -43.47
C PHE A 160 12.35 -1.71 -42.67
N PHE A 161 11.27 -2.44 -42.96
CA PHE A 161 11.08 -3.80 -42.47
C PHE A 161 11.31 -4.77 -43.63
N GLN A 162 12.29 -5.64 -43.47
CA GLN A 162 12.59 -6.75 -44.38
C GLN A 162 12.00 -8.02 -43.76
N LEU A 163 11.00 -8.60 -44.42
CA LEU A 163 10.27 -9.77 -43.94
C LEU A 163 10.40 -10.89 -44.96
N GLY A 164 10.77 -12.09 -44.53
CA GLY A 164 10.81 -13.25 -45.40
C GLY A 164 10.84 -14.53 -44.60
N ALA A 165 11.45 -15.57 -45.14
CA ALA A 165 11.51 -16.88 -44.54
C ALA A 165 12.93 -17.33 -44.25
N PHE A 166 13.08 -18.31 -43.34
CA PHE A 166 14.37 -18.96 -43.09
C PHE A 166 14.82 -19.81 -44.30
N GLY A 167 13.86 -20.51 -44.92
CA GLY A 167 14.12 -21.43 -46.04
C GLY A 167 14.02 -20.77 -47.41
N ALA A 168 14.97 -21.06 -48.30
CA ALA A 168 15.06 -20.49 -49.65
C ALA A 168 13.88 -20.76 -50.59
N ALA A 169 13.01 -21.72 -50.26
CA ALA A 169 11.80 -22.06 -51.02
C ALA A 169 10.51 -21.89 -50.20
N THR A 170 10.61 -21.31 -49.00
CA THR A 170 9.50 -21.20 -48.07
C THR A 170 8.69 -19.94 -48.36
N THR A 171 7.47 -20.13 -48.83
CA THR A 171 6.53 -19.02 -49.10
C THR A 171 5.38 -19.00 -48.11
N TYR A 172 4.84 -17.81 -47.82
CA TYR A 172 3.65 -17.61 -47.01
C TYR A 172 2.83 -16.40 -47.48
N THR A 173 1.56 -16.40 -47.06
CA THR A 173 0.68 -15.24 -47.07
C THR A 173 0.09 -15.13 -45.67
N GLY A 174 0.07 -13.92 -45.12
CA GLY A 174 -0.35 -13.72 -43.74
C GLY A 174 -0.41 -12.26 -43.35
N THR A 175 -0.19 -12.01 -42.06
CA THR A 175 -0.12 -10.67 -41.48
C THR A 175 1.08 -10.54 -40.56
N PHE A 176 1.63 -9.34 -40.43
CA PHE A 176 2.49 -8.98 -39.31
C PHE A 176 1.83 -7.84 -38.52
N THR A 177 2.21 -7.70 -37.26
CA THR A 177 1.70 -6.65 -36.37
C THR A 177 2.80 -5.69 -36.01
N VAL A 178 2.46 -4.41 -35.93
CA VAL A 178 3.27 -3.34 -35.34
C VAL A 178 2.50 -2.81 -34.14
N ALA A 179 3.07 -2.94 -32.95
CA ALA A 179 2.43 -2.52 -31.71
C ALA A 179 3.43 -1.79 -30.82
N ASN A 180 2.97 -0.84 -30.02
CA ASN A 180 3.81 -0.37 -28.91
C ASN A 180 4.01 -1.53 -27.95
N THR A 181 5.23 -1.70 -27.43
CA THR A 181 5.41 -2.56 -26.27
C THR A 181 4.58 -1.98 -25.12
N PRO A 182 3.79 -2.80 -24.39
CA PRO A 182 3.25 -2.36 -23.11
C PRO A 182 4.40 -1.79 -22.26
N PRO A 183 4.21 -0.67 -21.55
CA PRO A 183 5.21 -0.22 -20.60
C PRO A 183 5.52 -1.37 -19.61
N PRO A 184 6.79 -1.50 -19.15
CA PRO A 184 7.11 -2.47 -18.12
C PRO A 184 6.14 -2.33 -16.94
N PRO A 185 5.70 -3.45 -16.33
CA PRO A 185 4.88 -3.40 -15.12
C PRO A 185 5.57 -2.53 -14.08
N VAL A 186 4.85 -1.55 -13.51
CA VAL A 186 5.40 -0.65 -12.50
C VAL A 186 5.31 -1.34 -11.14
N PRO A 187 6.40 -1.46 -10.38
CA PRO A 187 6.35 -1.96 -9.01
C PRO A 187 5.39 -1.13 -8.13
N PRO A 188 4.89 -1.70 -7.02
CA PRO A 188 4.08 -0.93 -6.08
C PRO A 188 4.85 0.30 -5.56
N VAL A 189 4.13 1.35 -5.17
CA VAL A 189 4.75 2.62 -4.71
C VAL A 189 5.72 2.42 -3.54
N ASN A 190 5.48 1.40 -2.71
CA ASN A 190 6.27 1.05 -1.56
C ASN A 190 7.21 -0.14 -1.80
N ASP A 191 7.63 -0.36 -3.04
CA ASP A 191 8.70 -1.31 -3.38
C ASP A 191 10.07 -0.88 -2.83
N ASP A 192 10.25 0.41 -2.55
CA ASP A 192 11.48 0.96 -1.96
C ASP A 192 11.20 1.52 -0.56
N CYS A 193 12.10 1.25 0.38
CA CYS A 193 12.07 1.78 1.74
C CYS A 193 12.15 3.32 1.82
N ALA A 194 12.51 4.00 0.73
CA ALA A 194 12.46 5.45 0.62
C ALA A 194 11.03 5.99 0.38
N ALA A 195 10.09 5.14 -0.06
CA ALA A 195 8.69 5.49 -0.30
C ALA A 195 7.71 4.56 0.45
N PRO A 196 7.87 4.37 1.77
CA PRO A 196 7.02 3.47 2.53
C PRO A 196 5.59 4.02 2.66
N ILE A 197 4.60 3.14 2.73
CA ILE A 197 3.22 3.55 3.07
C ILE A 197 3.14 3.86 4.57
N ALA A 198 2.65 5.05 4.91
CA ALA A 198 2.48 5.49 6.29
C ALA A 198 1.18 4.94 6.92
N LEU A 199 1.31 4.34 8.10
CA LEU A 199 0.26 3.71 8.90
C LEU A 199 0.32 4.24 10.34
N ALA A 200 -0.76 4.05 11.10
CA ALA A 200 -0.80 4.37 12.52
C ALA A 200 -1.78 3.49 13.28
N GLY A 201 -1.48 3.24 14.56
CA GLY A 201 -2.35 2.48 15.47
C GLY A 201 -2.65 1.05 15.01
N SER A 202 -3.74 0.48 15.52
CA SER A 202 -4.22 -0.81 15.03
C SER A 202 -4.85 -0.68 13.64
N VAL A 203 -4.40 -1.47 12.67
CA VAL A 203 -4.82 -1.37 11.26
C VAL A 203 -4.74 -2.72 10.55
N VAL A 204 -5.60 -2.93 9.55
CA VAL A 204 -5.48 -4.01 8.57
C VAL A 204 -5.16 -3.37 7.22
N GLN A 205 -3.94 -3.57 6.74
CA GLN A 205 -3.40 -2.94 5.55
C GLN A 205 -3.31 -3.93 4.40
N PRO A 206 -4.00 -3.71 3.26
CA PRO A 206 -3.82 -4.52 2.07
C PRO A 206 -2.44 -4.30 1.44
N PHE A 207 -1.90 -5.35 0.84
CA PHE A 207 -0.65 -5.30 0.07
C PHE A 207 -0.70 -6.23 -1.16
N ASP A 208 0.11 -5.89 -2.16
CA ASP A 208 0.35 -6.69 -3.36
C ASP A 208 1.82 -6.52 -3.74
N ASN A 209 2.58 -7.62 -3.71
CA ASN A 209 4.00 -7.63 -4.06
C ASN A 209 4.28 -8.29 -5.41
N SER A 210 3.25 -8.54 -6.24
CA SER A 210 3.39 -9.29 -7.49
C SER A 210 4.43 -8.70 -8.44
N LEU A 211 4.52 -7.37 -8.47
CA LEU A 211 5.47 -6.58 -9.27
C LEU A 211 6.61 -5.98 -8.44
N ALA A 212 6.69 -6.29 -7.14
CA ALA A 212 7.75 -5.82 -6.28
C ALA A 212 9.10 -6.46 -6.66
N THR A 213 10.16 -5.68 -6.51
CA THR A 213 11.55 -6.12 -6.65
C THR A 213 12.11 -6.55 -5.29
N THR A 214 13.30 -7.15 -5.29
CA THR A 214 14.04 -7.39 -4.03
C THR A 214 15.11 -6.32 -3.92
N GLY A 215 14.90 -5.37 -3.02
CA GLY A 215 15.85 -4.29 -2.77
C GLY A 215 17.15 -4.78 -2.13
N THR A 216 18.08 -3.85 -1.89
CA THR A 216 19.33 -4.17 -1.16
C THR A 216 19.20 -4.08 0.36
N GLN A 217 18.18 -3.34 0.83
CA GLN A 217 17.97 -2.96 2.21
C GLN A 217 17.27 -4.08 2.98
N GLY A 218 17.65 -4.29 4.25
CA GLY A 218 17.02 -5.29 5.12
C GLY A 218 17.27 -6.76 4.72
N GLN A 219 18.17 -7.03 3.78
CA GLN A 219 18.38 -8.39 3.24
C GLN A 219 19.34 -9.27 4.05
N ALA A 220 20.04 -8.69 5.03
CA ALA A 220 21.11 -9.34 5.78
C ALA A 220 20.85 -9.35 7.30
N GLU A 221 19.59 -9.25 7.72
CA GLU A 221 19.23 -9.17 9.13
C GLU A 221 19.45 -10.52 9.83
N ALA A 222 20.25 -10.50 10.90
CA ALA A 222 20.57 -11.72 11.66
C ALA A 222 19.33 -12.35 12.30
N LEU A 223 18.36 -11.53 12.73
CA LEU A 223 17.08 -12.02 13.26
C LEU A 223 16.21 -12.69 12.18
N CYS A 224 16.48 -12.43 10.91
CA CYS A 224 15.78 -13.04 9.78
C CYS A 224 16.44 -14.31 9.26
N PHE A 225 17.44 -14.86 9.96
CA PHE A 225 18.15 -16.06 9.52
C PHE A 225 17.31 -17.33 9.73
N PHE A 226 16.47 -17.63 8.73
CA PHE A 226 15.61 -18.82 8.69
C PHE A 226 16.02 -19.71 7.52
N PHE A 227 16.14 -21.01 7.76
CA PHE A 227 16.49 -22.00 6.73
C PHE A 227 17.70 -21.60 5.86
N ASN A 228 18.76 -21.10 6.50
CA ASN A 228 19.99 -20.60 5.85
C ASN A 228 19.81 -19.39 4.91
N GLN A 229 18.76 -18.60 5.09
CA GLN A 229 18.50 -17.39 4.31
C GLN A 229 18.09 -16.23 5.23
N THR A 230 18.60 -15.03 4.95
CA THR A 230 18.20 -13.78 5.63
C THR A 230 17.28 -12.91 4.78
N ALA A 231 17.28 -13.10 3.46
CA ALA A 231 16.60 -12.24 2.52
C ALA A 231 15.08 -12.24 2.72
N ILE A 232 14.48 -11.07 2.45
CA ILE A 232 13.05 -10.83 2.32
C ILE A 232 12.83 -10.45 0.85
N TYR A 233 12.35 -11.39 0.05
CA TYR A 233 12.20 -11.17 -1.39
C TYR A 233 10.91 -10.42 -1.68
N LYS A 234 10.87 -9.72 -2.82
CA LYS A 234 9.69 -8.95 -3.28
C LYS A 234 9.09 -8.11 -2.16
N ASP A 235 9.94 -7.31 -1.53
CA ASP A 235 9.63 -6.63 -0.29
C ASP A 235 8.88 -5.33 -0.53
N VAL A 236 7.89 -5.09 0.32
CA VAL A 236 7.12 -3.85 0.37
C VAL A 236 7.24 -3.23 1.76
N TRP A 237 7.28 -1.90 1.78
CA TRP A 237 7.70 -1.14 2.95
C TRP A 237 6.57 -0.30 3.53
N PHE A 238 6.50 -0.26 4.85
CA PHE A 238 5.54 0.55 5.59
C PHE A 238 6.25 1.28 6.72
N THR A 239 5.84 2.52 7.00
CA THR A 239 6.16 3.18 8.27
C THR A 239 4.93 3.15 9.14
N TRP A 240 5.10 2.89 10.43
CA TRP A 240 4.01 2.77 11.36
C TRP A 240 4.29 3.54 12.65
N VAL A 241 3.28 4.26 13.13
CA VAL A 241 3.34 5.02 14.39
C VAL A 241 2.31 4.45 15.38
N PRO A 242 2.73 3.91 16.53
CA PRO A 242 1.82 3.46 17.57
C PRO A 242 1.03 4.61 18.19
N THR A 243 -0.21 4.32 18.56
CA THR A 243 -1.06 5.18 19.39
C THR A 243 -0.95 4.86 20.88
N VAL A 244 -0.34 3.72 21.23
CA VAL A 244 -0.04 3.30 22.61
C VAL A 244 1.37 2.70 22.71
N SER A 245 2.07 2.95 23.82
CA SER A 245 3.25 2.16 24.21
C SER A 245 2.81 0.82 24.75
N GLY A 246 3.43 -0.27 24.33
CA GLY A 246 3.09 -1.60 24.79
C GLY A 246 3.41 -2.67 23.78
N THR A 247 2.86 -3.86 24.01
CA THR A 247 3.02 -5.00 23.10
C THR A 247 2.22 -4.76 21.83
N VAL A 248 2.84 -4.94 20.67
CA VAL A 248 2.20 -4.87 19.36
C VAL A 248 2.49 -6.13 18.57
N THR A 249 1.47 -6.61 17.84
CA THR A 249 1.58 -7.77 16.96
C THR A 249 1.37 -7.35 15.51
N VAL A 250 2.31 -7.71 14.65
CA VAL A 250 2.23 -7.59 13.19
C VAL A 250 2.03 -8.99 12.62
N SER A 251 1.00 -9.21 11.80
CA SER A 251 0.63 -10.55 11.36
C SER A 251 0.08 -10.60 9.94
N THR A 252 0.39 -11.67 9.20
CA THR A 252 -0.26 -12.05 7.94
C THR A 252 -1.12 -13.32 8.11
N CYS A 253 -1.23 -13.85 9.33
CA CYS A 253 -1.99 -15.08 9.62
C CYS A 253 -3.45 -14.98 9.17
N GLY A 254 -3.86 -15.85 8.25
CA GLY A 254 -5.25 -15.91 7.75
C GLY A 254 -5.63 -14.74 6.84
N LEU A 255 -4.68 -13.88 6.47
CA LEU A 255 -4.91 -12.64 5.72
C LEU A 255 -4.28 -12.65 4.33
N VAL A 256 -3.48 -13.67 3.99
CA VAL A 256 -3.00 -13.89 2.62
C VAL A 256 -3.97 -14.78 1.83
N THR A 257 -3.98 -14.64 0.51
CA THR A 257 -5.00 -15.28 -0.34
C THR A 257 -4.70 -16.73 -0.71
N SER A 258 -3.47 -17.20 -0.47
CA SER A 258 -3.05 -18.59 -0.72
C SER A 258 -2.64 -19.28 0.57
N THR A 259 -2.93 -20.58 0.70
CA THR A 259 -2.42 -21.42 1.80
C THR A 259 -0.96 -21.81 1.64
N SER A 260 -0.38 -21.59 0.45
CA SER A 260 1.06 -21.76 0.16
C SER A 260 1.81 -20.42 0.13
N ALA A 261 1.16 -19.33 0.54
CA ALA A 261 1.81 -18.04 0.68
C ALA A 261 2.78 -18.09 1.85
N ASP A 262 4.03 -17.78 1.57
CA ASP A 262 5.16 -17.90 2.49
C ASP A 262 5.74 -16.50 2.73
N THR A 263 5.31 -15.86 3.82
CA THR A 263 5.62 -14.46 4.09
C THR A 263 6.84 -14.34 4.99
N LYS A 264 7.48 -13.17 4.99
CA LYS A 264 8.50 -12.81 5.97
C LYS A 264 8.34 -11.34 6.37
N ILE A 265 8.46 -11.06 7.66
CA ILE A 265 8.30 -9.72 8.27
C ILE A 265 9.56 -9.37 9.03
N ALA A 266 10.12 -8.19 8.79
CA ALA A 266 11.12 -7.55 9.65
C ALA A 266 10.64 -6.17 10.12
N ILE A 267 11.00 -5.81 11.35
CA ILE A 267 10.63 -4.54 12.00
C ILE A 267 11.89 -3.81 12.42
N TYR A 268 11.95 -2.51 12.16
CA TYR A 268 13.08 -1.63 12.41
C TYR A 268 12.66 -0.40 13.20
N ASP A 269 13.55 0.13 14.03
CA ASP A 269 13.40 1.47 14.61
C ASP A 269 13.63 2.54 13.53
N GLY A 270 12.82 3.61 13.56
CA GLY A 270 12.96 4.75 12.66
C GLY A 270 12.07 4.70 11.41
N ALA A 271 12.14 5.76 10.60
CA ALA A 271 11.32 5.93 9.41
C ALA A 271 12.11 5.70 8.13
N GLY A 272 11.56 4.89 7.23
CA GLY A 272 12.14 4.61 5.91
C GLY A 272 13.27 3.60 5.95
N CYS A 273 14.25 3.74 5.06
CA CYS A 273 15.32 2.76 4.92
C CYS A 273 16.07 2.49 6.24
N PRO A 274 16.21 1.20 6.64
CA PRO A 274 16.86 0.84 7.89
C PRO A 274 18.29 1.40 8.00
N THR A 275 18.59 2.03 9.13
CA THR A 275 19.95 2.51 9.49
C THR A 275 20.58 1.70 10.63
N ALA A 276 19.79 0.82 11.25
CA ALA A 276 20.18 -0.10 12.30
C ALA A 276 19.57 -1.48 12.01
N ALA A 277 20.04 -2.51 12.71
CA ALA A 277 19.53 -3.86 12.58
C ALA A 277 18.04 -3.95 12.94
N ALA A 278 17.34 -4.94 12.36
CA ALA A 278 15.96 -5.25 12.72
C ALA A 278 15.87 -5.55 14.22
N ILE A 279 14.79 -5.06 14.86
CA ILE A 279 14.49 -5.33 16.27
C ILE A 279 13.64 -6.60 16.44
N ALA A 280 12.98 -7.04 15.37
CA ALA A 280 12.22 -8.27 15.34
C ALA A 280 12.09 -8.78 13.90
N CYS A 281 12.05 -10.10 13.72
CA CYS A 281 11.80 -10.72 12.42
C CYS A 281 11.17 -12.10 12.55
N ASN A 282 10.26 -12.42 11.64
CA ASN A 282 9.62 -13.73 11.56
C ASN A 282 9.34 -14.13 10.10
N ASP A 283 9.45 -15.42 9.85
CA ASP A 283 9.20 -16.07 8.56
C ASP A 283 7.91 -16.90 8.67
N ASP A 284 7.98 -18.00 9.40
CA ASP A 284 6.82 -18.83 9.70
C ASP A 284 6.36 -18.63 11.14
N ALA A 285 5.06 -18.44 11.34
CA ALA A 285 4.43 -18.50 12.66
C ALA A 285 4.51 -19.91 13.31
N GLY A 286 4.82 -20.94 12.52
CA GLY A 286 4.97 -22.33 12.97
C GLY A 286 6.35 -22.71 13.51
N THR A 287 7.37 -21.86 13.36
CA THR A 287 8.72 -22.15 13.83
C THR A 287 9.11 -21.19 14.97
N GLY A 288 9.06 -21.66 16.23
CA GLY A 288 9.79 -21.02 17.34
C GLY A 288 9.01 -20.53 18.56
N ILE A 289 7.68 -20.52 18.60
CA ILE A 289 6.91 -20.28 19.85
C ILE A 289 5.72 -21.24 19.92
N GLY A 290 5.55 -21.93 21.05
CA GLY A 290 4.65 -23.07 21.29
C GLY A 290 3.14 -22.81 21.26
N THR A 291 2.63 -22.12 20.25
CA THR A 291 1.22 -22.08 19.90
C THR A 291 1.07 -22.09 18.39
N THR A 292 0.10 -22.84 17.87
CA THR A 292 -0.34 -22.80 16.47
C THR A 292 -0.87 -21.40 16.14
N ALA A 293 0.01 -20.41 15.92
CA ALA A 293 -0.39 -19.02 15.80
C ALA A 293 -1.12 -18.73 14.49
N CYS A 294 -0.75 -19.41 13.39
CA CYS A 294 -1.53 -19.42 12.16
C CYS A 294 -2.13 -20.82 11.87
N ALA A 295 -3.32 -21.13 12.41
CA ALA A 295 -3.95 -22.45 12.24
C ALA A 295 -4.34 -22.81 10.79
N ALA A 296 -4.53 -21.81 9.91
CA ALA A 296 -4.96 -22.01 8.52
C ALA A 296 -3.87 -21.73 7.47
N GLN A 297 -2.73 -21.17 7.86
CA GLN A 297 -1.67 -20.68 6.95
C GLN A 297 -0.30 -20.81 7.62
N GLY A 298 0.26 -22.02 7.63
CA GLY A 298 1.47 -22.34 8.41
C GLY A 298 2.74 -21.60 8.00
N LEU A 299 2.75 -21.04 6.78
CA LEU A 299 3.85 -20.25 6.22
C LEU A 299 3.60 -18.72 6.28
N ALA A 300 2.51 -18.31 6.95
CA ALA A 300 2.30 -16.89 7.23
C ALA A 300 3.12 -16.50 8.48
N SER A 301 3.53 -15.23 8.53
CA SER A 301 4.36 -14.68 9.58
C SER A 301 3.53 -13.98 10.63
N THR A 302 3.99 -14.04 11.88
CA THR A 302 3.47 -13.21 12.95
C THR A 302 4.60 -12.83 13.89
N GLN A 303 4.70 -11.55 14.22
CA GLN A 303 5.75 -11.03 15.07
C GLN A 303 5.19 -10.10 16.13
N THR A 304 5.63 -10.28 17.37
CA THR A 304 5.29 -9.43 18.51
C THR A 304 6.54 -8.68 18.99
N PHE A 305 6.41 -7.39 19.29
CA PHE A 305 7.47 -6.56 19.85
C PHE A 305 6.90 -5.49 20.78
N THR A 306 7.74 -4.81 21.55
CA THR A 306 7.33 -3.68 22.37
C THR A 306 7.53 -2.39 21.59
N ALA A 307 6.45 -1.67 21.33
CA ALA A 307 6.48 -0.36 20.70
C ALA A 307 6.40 0.75 21.75
N VAL A 308 7.04 1.87 21.47
CA VAL A 308 6.91 3.11 22.24
C VAL A 308 6.00 4.03 21.45
N CYS A 309 4.93 4.48 22.08
CA CYS A 309 4.01 5.47 21.54
C CYS A 309 4.74 6.59 20.75
N GLY A 310 4.21 6.94 19.58
CA GLY A 310 4.67 8.09 18.80
C GLY A 310 6.02 7.87 18.11
N GLN A 311 6.79 6.86 18.50
CA GLN A 311 8.01 6.47 17.80
C GLN A 311 7.65 5.84 16.46
N THR A 312 8.30 6.27 15.39
CA THR A 312 8.09 5.65 14.08
C THR A 312 8.91 4.38 13.96
N TYR A 313 8.27 3.32 13.48
CA TYR A 313 8.89 2.05 13.09
C TYR A 313 8.75 1.85 11.59
N THR A 314 9.68 1.11 11.00
CA THR A 314 9.58 0.65 9.62
C THR A 314 9.34 -0.85 9.59
N ILE A 315 8.40 -1.30 8.77
CA ILE A 315 8.04 -2.70 8.57
C ILE A 315 8.39 -3.06 7.12
N GLN A 316 9.21 -4.08 6.97
CA GLN A 316 9.51 -4.73 5.70
C GLN A 316 8.71 -6.02 5.64
N LEU A 317 7.90 -6.18 4.59
CA LEU A 317 7.07 -7.35 4.37
C LEU A 317 7.36 -7.91 2.98
N GLY A 318 7.68 -9.18 2.88
CA GLY A 318 7.84 -9.84 1.59
C GLY A 318 7.67 -11.35 1.71
N GLN A 319 8.36 -12.09 0.86
CA GLN A 319 8.29 -13.55 0.79
C GLN A 319 9.59 -14.21 1.23
N PHE A 320 9.49 -15.42 1.78
CA PHE A 320 10.64 -16.23 2.18
C PHE A 320 11.57 -16.58 1.03
N SER A 321 11.02 -16.87 -0.16
CA SER A 321 11.78 -17.42 -1.30
C SER A 321 11.83 -16.50 -2.52
N GLY A 322 12.97 -16.45 -3.21
CA GLY A 322 13.14 -15.69 -4.46
C GLY A 322 12.48 -16.35 -5.69
N ALA A 323 11.69 -17.41 -5.52
CA ALA A 323 11.04 -18.08 -6.63
C ALA A 323 10.00 -17.15 -7.28
N ALA A 324 10.18 -16.83 -8.56
CA ALA A 324 9.31 -15.92 -9.30
C ALA A 324 7.83 -16.36 -9.41
N ALA A 325 7.52 -17.62 -9.05
CA ALA A 325 6.20 -18.23 -9.21
C ALA A 325 5.20 -17.93 -8.09
N THR A 326 5.64 -17.36 -6.96
CA THR A 326 4.75 -17.05 -5.83
C THR A 326 4.63 -15.54 -5.68
N ASN A 327 3.57 -14.96 -6.25
CA ASN A 327 3.17 -13.59 -5.91
C ASN A 327 2.33 -13.63 -4.64
N LEU A 328 2.62 -12.72 -3.69
CA LEU A 328 1.85 -12.55 -2.47
C LEU A 328 0.92 -11.34 -2.60
N PHE A 329 -0.35 -11.58 -2.30
CA PHE A 329 -1.36 -10.54 -2.16
C PHE A 329 -2.27 -10.91 -0.98
N GLY A 330 -2.77 -9.90 -0.29
CA GLY A 330 -3.55 -10.10 0.91
C GLY A 330 -3.53 -8.87 1.80
N SER A 331 -3.50 -9.09 3.10
CA SER A 331 -3.39 -8.03 4.09
C SER A 331 -2.43 -8.39 5.22
N MET A 332 -1.89 -7.36 5.84
CA MET A 332 -1.16 -7.43 7.10
C MET A 332 -2.00 -6.73 8.17
N SER A 333 -2.14 -7.33 9.35
CA SER A 333 -2.67 -6.65 10.52
C SER A 333 -1.55 -6.14 11.41
N ILE A 334 -1.74 -4.95 11.98
CA ILE A 334 -1.00 -4.44 13.11
C ILE A 334 -2.02 -4.28 14.24
N THR A 335 -1.78 -4.93 15.37
CA THR A 335 -2.70 -4.94 16.52
C THR A 335 -1.94 -4.48 17.76
N GLU A 336 -2.36 -3.35 18.31
CA GLU A 336 -1.83 -2.81 19.56
C GLU A 336 -2.54 -3.43 20.76
N ASP A 337 -1.82 -3.61 21.87
CA ASP A 337 -2.43 -4.00 23.14
C ASP A 337 -3.42 -2.91 23.60
N PRO A 338 -4.71 -3.23 23.78
CA PRO A 338 -5.71 -2.29 24.31
C PRO A 338 -5.38 -1.76 25.71
N LEU A 339 -4.49 -2.44 26.45
CA LEU A 339 -3.99 -2.03 27.76
C LEU A 339 -2.69 -1.22 27.69
N GLY A 340 -2.18 -0.94 26.49
CA GLY A 340 -1.00 -0.09 26.28
C GLY A 340 -1.19 1.34 26.79
N VAL A 341 -0.09 2.04 27.04
CA VAL A 341 -0.07 3.42 27.54
C VAL A 341 -0.25 4.41 26.37
N PRO A 342 -1.37 5.14 26.27
CA PRO A 342 -1.66 6.00 25.12
C PRO A 342 -0.69 7.16 24.90
N CYS A 343 -0.64 7.64 23.66
CA CYS A 343 0.15 8.80 23.24
C CYS A 343 -0.30 10.16 23.72
N THR A 344 -1.39 10.21 24.47
CA THR A 344 -1.81 11.43 25.15
C THR A 344 -1.02 11.61 26.44
N PRO A 345 -0.79 12.86 26.89
CA PRO A 345 -0.32 13.13 28.23
C PRO A 345 -1.16 12.36 29.24
N GLN A 346 -0.52 11.51 30.03
CA GLN A 346 -1.23 10.76 31.06
C GLN A 346 -1.74 11.71 32.14
N PRO A 347 -2.85 11.38 32.83
CA PRO A 347 -3.29 12.14 33.98
C PRO A 347 -2.17 12.31 35.01
N THR A 348 -1.91 13.54 35.42
CA THR A 348 -0.84 13.87 36.38
C THR A 348 -1.44 14.33 37.70
N ALA A 349 -0.96 13.77 38.82
CA ALA A 349 -1.36 14.24 40.14
C ALA A 349 -0.72 15.60 40.46
N PHE A 350 -1.44 16.46 41.15
CA PHE A 350 -0.96 17.76 41.63
C PHE A 350 -1.69 18.16 42.92
N CYS A 351 -1.29 19.28 43.55
CA CYS A 351 -2.01 19.83 44.71
C CYS A 351 -2.09 18.85 45.89
N ALA A 352 -0.97 18.21 46.23
CA ALA A 352 -0.93 17.38 47.42
C ALA A 352 -0.88 18.27 48.67
N GLY A 353 -1.60 17.85 49.72
CA GLY A 353 -1.56 18.45 51.04
C GLY A 353 -0.49 17.82 51.92
N ASP A 354 0.68 17.48 51.36
CA ASP A 354 1.73 16.71 52.01
C ASP A 354 2.99 17.53 52.36
N ASN A 355 2.97 18.84 52.08
CA ASN A 355 4.10 19.77 52.26
C ASN A 355 5.37 19.38 51.49
N ILE A 356 5.23 18.60 50.41
CA ILE A 356 6.34 18.20 49.54
C ILE A 356 6.24 18.91 48.19
N ASP A 357 5.04 19.25 47.73
CA ASP A 357 4.83 20.01 46.49
C ASP A 357 5.37 21.44 46.64
N ALA A 358 6.55 21.70 46.05
CA ALA A 358 7.25 22.98 46.13
C ALA A 358 6.43 24.17 45.58
N ASN A 359 5.42 23.91 44.75
CA ASN A 359 4.59 24.96 44.17
C ASN A 359 3.39 25.30 45.07
N VAL A 360 2.88 24.33 45.82
CA VAL A 360 1.73 24.49 46.73
C VAL A 360 2.23 25.08 48.04
N THR A 361 2.29 26.40 48.09
CA THR A 361 2.79 27.15 49.26
C THR A 361 1.71 27.41 50.32
N THR A 362 0.45 27.12 50.03
CA THR A 362 -0.62 27.12 51.03
C THR A 362 -0.55 25.84 51.84
N ASP A 363 -0.20 25.97 53.11
CA ASP A 363 -0.21 24.84 54.04
C ASP A 363 -1.62 24.28 54.25
N CYS A 364 -1.68 22.98 54.55
CA CYS A 364 -2.86 22.38 55.12
C CYS A 364 -3.28 23.14 56.38
N PRO A 365 -4.57 23.48 56.53
CA PRO A 365 -5.07 24.13 57.73
C PRO A 365 -4.70 23.33 59.00
N CYS A 366 -4.10 23.99 60.00
CA CYS A 366 -3.55 23.37 61.20
C CYS A 366 -2.33 22.44 60.98
N LEU A 367 -1.64 22.54 59.84
CA LEU A 367 -0.46 21.72 59.49
C LEU A 367 -0.74 20.21 59.56
N ASN A 368 -2.00 19.82 59.31
CA ASN A 368 -2.46 18.44 59.33
C ASN A 368 -2.15 17.74 57.99
N PHE A 369 -0.86 17.73 57.61
CA PHE A 369 -0.43 17.19 56.33
C PHE A 369 -0.80 15.71 56.17
N GLY A 370 -1.27 15.35 54.97
CA GLY A 370 -1.57 13.97 54.62
C GLY A 370 -0.32 13.16 54.27
N ALA A 371 -0.51 11.92 53.85
CA ALA A 371 0.56 11.12 53.28
C ALA A 371 0.91 11.59 51.86
N LEU A 372 2.06 11.16 51.35
CA LEU A 372 2.58 11.54 50.02
C LEU A 372 1.51 11.40 48.92
N GLY A 373 1.30 12.48 48.15
CA GLY A 373 0.39 12.50 47.01
C GLY A 373 -1.10 12.54 47.35
N ARG A 374 -1.46 12.78 48.62
CA ARG A 374 -2.85 12.88 49.09
C ARG A 374 -3.21 14.30 49.52
N GLY A 375 -4.50 14.54 49.75
CA GLY A 375 -4.97 15.76 50.41
C GLY A 375 -4.61 15.78 51.90
N CYS A 376 -4.97 16.88 52.58
CA CYS A 376 -4.74 17.03 54.02
C CYS A 376 -5.47 15.95 54.83
N ALA A 377 -4.98 15.68 56.04
CA ALA A 377 -5.59 14.72 56.96
C ALA A 377 -7.04 15.13 57.32
N SER A 378 -7.90 14.15 57.55
CA SER A 378 -9.27 14.36 58.05
C SER A 378 -9.46 13.79 59.46
N SER A 379 -10.61 14.09 60.08
CA SER A 379 -10.92 13.64 61.45
C SER A 379 -10.96 12.12 61.66
N PHE A 380 -10.98 11.36 60.57
CA PHE A 380 -11.06 9.91 60.56
C PHE A 380 -9.97 9.25 59.69
N ASN A 381 -9.14 10.04 59.00
CA ASN A 381 -8.08 9.52 58.14
C ASN A 381 -6.85 10.44 58.18
N ALA A 382 -5.87 10.07 58.99
CA ALA A 382 -4.62 10.81 59.14
C ALA A 382 -3.76 10.84 57.86
N SER A 383 -3.96 9.89 56.94
CA SER A 383 -3.26 9.88 55.65
C SER A 383 -3.87 10.85 54.63
N GLY A 384 -5.05 11.40 54.89
CA GLY A 384 -5.82 12.19 53.93
C GLY A 384 -6.46 11.36 52.82
N ALA A 385 -7.38 11.97 52.09
CA ALA A 385 -8.03 11.32 50.95
C ALA A 385 -7.20 11.47 49.66
N GLY A 386 -7.23 10.44 48.82
CA GLY A 386 -6.51 10.40 47.55
C GLY A 386 -7.46 10.39 46.36
N MET A 387 -7.06 11.03 45.27
CA MET A 387 -7.66 10.90 43.95
C MET A 387 -6.62 10.37 42.96
N ALA A 388 -6.99 9.33 42.23
CA ALA A 388 -6.23 8.82 41.08
C ALA A 388 -7.13 8.79 39.84
N ALA A 389 -6.53 8.90 38.65
CA ALA A 389 -7.24 8.69 37.41
C ALA A 389 -6.82 7.35 36.78
N THR A 390 -7.78 6.64 36.22
CA THR A 390 -7.58 5.42 35.41
C THR A 390 -8.20 5.61 34.04
N GLY A 391 -7.78 4.83 33.04
CA GLY A 391 -8.27 4.96 31.67
C GLY A 391 -7.45 5.96 30.86
N SER A 392 -7.99 6.37 29.70
CA SER A 392 -7.31 7.15 28.68
C SER A 392 -8.20 8.30 28.20
N PRO A 393 -7.67 9.55 28.16
CA PRO A 393 -8.38 10.67 27.54
C PRO A 393 -8.70 10.40 26.07
N ALA A 394 -7.79 9.77 25.33
CA ALA A 394 -7.97 9.43 23.91
C ALA A 394 -9.13 8.47 23.65
N LEU A 395 -9.40 7.56 24.59
CA LEU A 395 -10.51 6.59 24.50
C LEU A 395 -11.79 7.09 25.17
N ASP A 396 -11.79 8.32 25.69
CA ASP A 396 -12.87 8.92 26.47
C ASP A 396 -13.39 8.03 27.63
N ASN A 397 -12.52 7.20 28.21
CA ASN A 397 -12.89 6.24 29.25
C ASN A 397 -12.23 6.52 30.61
N VAL A 398 -11.76 7.77 30.82
CA VAL A 398 -11.14 8.16 32.08
C VAL A 398 -12.15 8.10 33.24
N SER A 399 -11.74 7.51 34.36
CA SER A 399 -12.45 7.53 35.63
C SER A 399 -11.56 8.07 36.74
N LEU A 400 -12.09 9.00 37.53
CA LEU A 400 -11.47 9.52 38.76
C LEU A 400 -11.91 8.64 39.92
N ASN A 401 -10.96 7.97 40.55
CA ASN A 401 -11.18 7.11 41.71
C ASN A 401 -10.68 7.81 42.95
N VAL A 402 -11.54 7.88 43.96
CA VAL A 402 -11.26 8.54 45.24
C VAL A 402 -11.29 7.52 46.37
N ASP A 403 -10.29 7.59 47.24
CA ASP A 403 -10.20 6.76 48.44
C ASP A 403 -9.94 7.58 49.71
N GLY A 404 -10.11 6.95 50.88
CA GLY A 404 -9.83 7.60 52.17
C GLY A 404 -10.85 8.65 52.60
N VAL A 405 -12.04 8.65 52.00
CA VAL A 405 -13.18 9.50 52.36
C VAL A 405 -14.07 8.82 53.43
N ASN A 406 -15.21 9.41 53.78
CA ASN A 406 -16.14 8.81 54.75
C ASN A 406 -16.58 7.40 54.33
N ALA A 407 -16.99 6.58 55.30
CA ALA A 407 -17.55 5.25 55.01
C ALA A 407 -18.89 5.30 54.26
N THR A 408 -19.65 6.39 54.38
CA THR A 408 -20.95 6.58 53.75
C THR A 408 -21.17 8.04 53.37
N GLY A 409 -22.17 8.30 52.52
CA GLY A 409 -22.53 9.64 52.08
C GLY A 409 -22.12 9.90 50.64
N ASN A 410 -21.71 11.13 50.36
CA ASN A 410 -21.39 11.57 49.00
C ASN A 410 -20.01 12.22 48.95
N VAL A 411 -19.38 12.09 47.78
CA VAL A 411 -18.21 12.85 47.36
C VAL A 411 -18.64 13.83 46.27
N ILE A 412 -18.13 15.05 46.33
CA ILE A 412 -18.35 16.05 45.29
C ILE A 412 -17.06 16.18 44.49
N TYR A 413 -17.12 15.72 43.24
CA TYR A 413 -16.08 15.94 42.26
C TYR A 413 -16.21 17.36 41.73
N MET A 414 -15.08 18.02 41.52
CA MET A 414 -14.95 19.36 40.99
C MET A 414 -14.02 19.34 39.78
N ARG A 415 -14.40 20.06 38.72
CA ARG A 415 -13.57 20.36 37.55
C ARG A 415 -13.36 21.86 37.47
N GLY A 416 -12.17 22.29 37.06
CA GLY A 416 -11.84 23.65 36.66
C GLY A 416 -10.96 23.67 35.40
N ASP A 417 -10.70 24.86 34.89
CA ASP A 417 -9.85 25.15 33.72
C ASP A 417 -8.56 25.90 34.10
N VAL A 418 -8.36 26.18 35.39
CA VAL A 418 -7.15 26.81 35.93
C VAL A 418 -6.56 25.95 37.06
N ASN A 419 -5.23 25.80 37.04
CA ASN A 419 -4.47 25.32 38.19
C ASN A 419 -3.94 26.52 39.00
N ASN A 420 -4.52 26.74 40.17
CA ASN A 420 -3.99 27.65 41.16
C ASN A 420 -2.83 26.97 41.90
N VAL A 421 -1.63 27.13 41.34
CA VAL A 421 -0.40 26.47 41.81
C VAL A 421 -0.05 26.79 43.26
N VAL A 422 -0.45 27.96 43.78
CA VAL A 422 -0.23 28.36 45.18
C VAL A 422 -1.14 27.58 46.15
N GLY A 423 -2.29 27.10 45.66
CA GLY A 423 -3.35 26.55 46.49
C GLY A 423 -4.17 27.63 47.21
N LEU A 424 -5.33 27.23 47.69
CA LEU A 424 -6.22 28.03 48.53
C LEU A 424 -6.70 27.17 49.70
N VAL A 425 -6.81 27.74 50.88
CA VAL A 425 -7.47 27.07 52.01
C VAL A 425 -8.91 26.71 51.62
N PHE A 426 -9.28 25.45 51.78
CA PHE A 426 -10.55 24.91 51.34
C PHE A 426 -11.07 23.86 52.32
N GLY A 427 -11.88 24.31 53.28
CA GLY A 427 -12.33 23.48 54.39
C GLY A 427 -11.14 23.10 55.26
N ASP A 428 -11.03 21.82 55.61
CA ASP A 428 -9.87 21.26 56.32
C ASP A 428 -8.67 20.98 55.41
N GLY A 429 -8.76 21.32 54.12
CA GLY A 429 -7.77 21.00 53.11
C GLY A 429 -7.30 22.19 52.28
N VAL A 430 -6.64 21.88 51.16
CA VAL A 430 -6.16 22.84 50.16
C VAL A 430 -6.82 22.52 48.83
N ARG A 431 -7.19 23.55 48.06
CA ARG A 431 -7.72 23.42 46.70
C ARG A 431 -6.84 24.19 45.73
N CYS A 432 -6.43 23.52 44.66
CA CYS A 432 -5.71 24.14 43.54
C CYS A 432 -6.52 24.14 42.24
N VAL A 433 -7.68 23.46 42.18
CA VAL A 433 -8.60 23.59 41.04
C VAL A 433 -9.32 24.93 41.11
N ASP A 434 -9.25 25.72 40.05
CA ASP A 434 -9.83 27.07 39.97
C ASP A 434 -10.40 27.37 38.57
N GLY A 435 -10.89 28.61 38.39
CA GLY A 435 -11.47 29.10 37.14
C GLY A 435 -12.96 28.79 37.03
N VAL A 436 -13.40 28.26 35.89
CA VAL A 436 -14.80 27.87 35.65
C VAL A 436 -15.09 26.55 36.35
N LEU A 437 -15.48 26.65 37.62
CA LEU A 437 -15.73 25.49 38.47
C LEU A 437 -17.06 24.80 38.15
N ARG A 438 -16.98 23.50 37.85
CA ARG A 438 -18.14 22.61 37.69
C ARG A 438 -18.08 21.51 38.74
N ARG A 439 -19.25 21.04 39.19
CA ARG A 439 -19.35 20.08 40.29
C ARG A 439 -20.28 18.93 39.94
N ARG A 440 -19.92 17.73 40.39
CA ARG A 440 -20.73 16.53 40.26
C ARG A 440 -20.71 15.76 41.58
N THR A 441 -21.89 15.55 42.15
CA THR A 441 -22.05 14.74 43.37
C THR A 441 -22.17 13.27 43.00
N LYS A 442 -21.44 12.40 43.70
CA LYS A 442 -21.50 10.95 43.55
C LYS A 442 -21.58 10.25 44.91
N PRO A 443 -22.35 9.17 45.03
CA PRO A 443 -22.39 8.40 46.25
C PRO A 443 -21.08 7.64 46.45
N ILE A 444 -20.75 7.39 47.72
CA ILE A 444 -19.73 6.42 48.11
C ILE A 444 -20.30 5.02 47.83
N TYR A 445 -19.67 4.27 46.92
CA TYR A 445 -20.18 2.97 46.48
C TYR A 445 -19.71 1.81 47.39
N ALA A 446 -18.59 2.01 48.10
CA ALA A 446 -18.06 1.11 49.11
C ALA A 446 -17.40 1.94 50.22
N PRO A 447 -17.28 1.44 51.46
CA PRO A 447 -16.73 2.23 52.56
C PRO A 447 -15.39 2.90 52.22
N GLY A 448 -15.39 4.24 52.21
CA GLY A 448 -14.21 5.05 51.93
C GLY A 448 -13.85 5.18 50.44
N LEU A 449 -14.66 4.66 49.52
CA LEU A 449 -14.40 4.64 48.07
C LEU A 449 -15.53 5.30 47.27
N ALA A 450 -15.14 6.15 46.32
CA ALA A 450 -16.04 6.73 45.33
C ALA A 450 -15.35 6.78 43.96
N SER A 451 -16.14 6.86 42.88
CA SER A 451 -15.59 7.07 41.54
C SER A 451 -16.50 7.95 40.68
N PHE A 452 -15.90 8.63 39.71
CA PHE A 452 -16.61 9.36 38.66
C PHE A 452 -15.82 9.43 37.35
N PRO A 453 -16.41 9.06 36.21
CA PRO A 453 -17.61 8.24 36.06
C PRO A 453 -17.46 6.87 36.70
N SER A 454 -18.52 6.36 37.31
CA SER A 454 -18.61 4.96 37.71
C SER A 454 -19.11 4.10 36.54
N PRO A 455 -18.98 2.76 36.60
CA PRO A 455 -19.52 1.87 35.55
C PRO A 455 -21.03 1.97 35.32
N THR A 456 -21.78 2.58 36.25
CA THR A 456 -23.23 2.79 36.13
C THR A 456 -23.59 4.16 35.56
N ASP A 457 -22.61 5.05 35.37
CA ASP A 457 -22.84 6.36 34.79
C ASP A 457 -23.01 6.29 33.27
N THR A 458 -23.95 7.06 32.75
CA THR A 458 -24.22 7.17 31.30
C THR A 458 -23.45 8.31 30.63
N VAL A 459 -22.51 8.93 31.35
CA VAL A 459 -21.70 10.07 30.91
C VAL A 459 -20.23 9.76 31.12
N THR A 460 -19.38 10.29 30.25
CA THR A 460 -17.92 10.20 30.36
C THR A 460 -17.38 11.38 31.16
N LEU A 461 -16.10 11.34 31.54
CA LEU A 461 -15.51 12.43 32.32
C LEU A 461 -15.42 13.73 31.50
N SER A 462 -15.29 13.63 30.17
CA SER A 462 -15.24 14.78 29.25
C SER A 462 -16.57 15.54 29.16
N ASN A 463 -17.70 14.83 29.23
CA ASN A 463 -19.04 15.40 28.99
C ASN A 463 -19.96 15.42 30.23
N GLY A 464 -19.55 14.81 31.34
CA GLY A 464 -20.38 14.60 32.52
C GLY A 464 -20.67 15.83 33.40
N TRP A 465 -20.34 17.04 32.96
CA TRP A 465 -20.36 18.26 33.79
C TRP A 465 -21.56 19.20 33.56
N GLY A 466 -22.58 18.75 32.82
CA GLY A 466 -23.93 19.35 32.83
C GLY A 466 -24.24 20.42 31.78
N VAL A 467 -23.26 20.89 30.98
CA VAL A 467 -23.51 21.79 29.83
C VAL A 467 -22.35 21.69 28.83
N GLY A 468 -22.59 21.12 27.64
CA GLY A 468 -21.58 21.01 26.58
C GLY A 468 -20.43 20.01 26.87
N ASN A 469 -19.74 19.57 25.82
CA ASN A 469 -18.51 18.79 25.93
C ASN A 469 -17.35 19.76 26.23
N ASP A 470 -17.07 20.03 27.50
CA ASP A 470 -16.13 21.10 27.89
C ASP A 470 -14.66 20.72 27.65
N THR A 471 -14.36 19.43 27.48
CA THR A 471 -13.04 18.90 27.14
C THR A 471 -13.16 17.73 26.16
N PRO A 472 -13.47 17.99 24.88
CA PRO A 472 -13.55 16.94 23.88
C PRO A 472 -12.23 16.18 23.76
N PRO A 473 -12.24 14.83 23.69
CA PRO A 473 -11.04 14.06 23.35
C PRO A 473 -10.38 14.57 22.06
N GLY A 474 -9.06 14.73 22.09
CA GLY A 474 -8.24 15.29 21.01
C GLY A 474 -8.20 16.82 20.93
N SER A 475 -8.83 17.54 21.86
CA SER A 475 -8.90 19.01 21.84
C SER A 475 -7.60 19.71 22.24
N GLY A 476 -6.72 19.03 22.99
CA GLY A 476 -5.56 19.61 23.66
C GLY A 476 -5.91 20.44 24.91
N ILE A 477 -7.19 20.51 25.30
CA ILE A 477 -7.64 21.28 26.46
C ILE A 477 -7.18 20.58 27.73
N THR A 478 -6.53 21.32 28.62
CA THR A 478 -6.21 20.82 29.97
C THR A 478 -7.35 21.13 30.93
N ALA A 479 -7.83 20.12 31.65
CA ALA A 479 -8.78 20.28 32.74
C ALA A 479 -8.20 19.74 34.05
N TYR A 480 -8.57 20.40 35.14
CA TYR A 480 -8.08 20.10 36.48
C TYR A 480 -9.23 19.60 37.34
N TYR A 481 -8.99 18.51 38.06
CA TYR A 481 -10.01 17.80 38.84
C TYR A 481 -9.56 17.62 40.28
N MET A 482 -10.49 17.75 41.21
CA MET A 482 -10.32 17.44 42.64
C MET A 482 -11.64 16.92 43.18
N ALA A 483 -11.62 16.24 44.32
CA ALA A 483 -12.82 15.87 45.04
C ALA A 483 -12.80 16.44 46.45
N TYR A 484 -13.98 16.68 47.00
CA TYR A 484 -14.13 17.00 48.40
C TYR A 484 -15.30 16.24 49.02
N TYR A 485 -15.18 15.99 50.31
CA TYR A 485 -16.02 15.08 51.07
C TYR A 485 -16.28 15.64 52.47
N ARG A 486 -17.26 15.07 53.17
CA ARG A 486 -17.69 15.59 54.47
C ARG A 486 -16.64 15.30 55.55
N ASN A 487 -16.30 16.31 56.34
CA ASN A 487 -15.42 16.17 57.50
C ASN A 487 -15.91 16.96 58.72
N ALA A 488 -17.23 16.98 58.94
CA ALA A 488 -17.83 17.72 60.05
C ALA A 488 -17.52 17.07 61.41
N ALA A 489 -16.43 17.51 62.04
CA ALA A 489 -16.00 17.08 63.37
C ALA A 489 -15.53 18.29 64.20
N ALA A 490 -16.32 18.70 65.19
CA ALA A 490 -16.05 19.90 66.00
C ALA A 490 -14.74 19.83 66.82
N ALA A 491 -14.21 18.63 67.04
CA ALA A 491 -12.95 18.41 67.76
C ALA A 491 -11.73 18.30 66.83
N PHE A 492 -11.93 18.35 65.51
CA PHE A 492 -10.84 18.33 64.53
C PHE A 492 -10.32 19.75 64.29
N CYS A 493 -9.06 19.88 63.87
CA CYS A 493 -8.46 21.16 63.51
C CYS A 493 -8.15 21.17 62.00
N PRO A 494 -8.68 22.16 61.25
CA PRO A 494 -9.71 23.10 61.69
C PRO A 494 -11.05 22.36 61.89
N PRO A 495 -12.05 22.98 62.52
CA PRO A 495 -13.36 22.36 62.70
C PRO A 495 -14.27 22.65 61.49
N GLU A 496 -13.73 22.61 60.27
CA GLU A 496 -14.55 22.81 59.06
C GLU A 496 -15.44 21.59 58.81
N THR A 497 -16.32 21.69 57.82
CA THR A 497 -17.33 20.66 57.57
C THR A 497 -17.00 19.73 56.41
N PHE A 498 -15.89 19.97 55.71
CA PHE A 498 -15.45 19.22 54.55
C PHE A 498 -13.93 19.30 54.37
N ASN A 499 -13.36 18.32 53.67
CA ASN A 499 -11.95 18.25 53.31
C ASN A 499 -11.81 17.83 51.83
N GLY A 500 -10.64 18.09 51.23
CA GLY A 500 -10.32 17.82 49.84
C GLY A 500 -9.31 16.67 49.66
N THR A 501 -9.31 16.07 48.47
CA THR A 501 -8.26 15.16 47.99
C THR A 501 -7.08 15.97 47.41
N ASN A 502 -6.04 15.29 46.92
CA ASN A 502 -5.17 15.88 45.89
C ASN A 502 -5.95 16.13 44.58
N GLY A 503 -5.31 16.76 43.61
CA GLY A 503 -5.86 16.99 42.27
C GLY A 503 -5.27 16.10 41.18
N MET A 504 -5.98 16.01 40.05
CA MET A 504 -5.57 15.39 38.79
C MET A 504 -5.66 16.41 37.64
N SER A 505 -4.58 16.57 36.88
CA SER A 505 -4.52 17.34 35.64
C SER A 505 -4.60 16.39 34.45
N ILE A 506 -5.50 16.66 33.51
CA ILE A 506 -5.75 15.82 32.33
C ILE A 506 -5.79 16.69 31.08
N VAL A 507 -4.98 16.32 30.07
CA VAL A 507 -5.04 16.91 28.73
C VAL A 507 -5.96 16.04 27.88
N TRP A 508 -7.01 16.65 27.32
CA TRP A 508 -8.08 15.97 26.59
C TRP A 508 -7.92 16.01 25.09
#